data_AF-A0A7G8FWZ3-F1
#
_entry.id   AF-A0A7G8FWZ3-F1
#
_cell.length_a   1.000
_cell.length_b   1.000
_cell.length_c   1.000
_cell.angle_alpha   90.00
_cell.angle_beta   90.00
_cell.angle_gamma   90.00
#
_symmetry.space_group_name_H-M   'P 1'
#
loop_
_entity.id
_entity.type
_entity.pdbx_description
1 polymer ?
#
loop_
_entity_poly.entity_id
_entity_poly.type
_entity_poly.pdbx_seq_one_letter_code
_entity_poly.pdbx_strand_id
1 'polypeptide(L)' 'MSAKQPPHRRCRNNSNVLELLHPGTFVTIDNHPNDLPPFQVIECRGGICLVRQQSWGQHVQWEVDHRRLRSA' A
#
# COMPACT_ATOMS: atom_id res chain seq x y z
N MET A 1 52.23 0.35 -1.69
CA MET A 1 51.19 -0.69 -1.54
C MET A 1 50.12 -0.18 -0.59
N SER A 2 48.93 0.15 -1.09
CA SER A 2 47.65 0.06 -0.35
C SER A 2 46.52 0.66 -1.19
N ALA A 3 45.80 -0.22 -1.89
CA ALA A 3 44.57 0.15 -2.59
C ALA A 3 43.46 0.36 -1.55
N LYS A 4 42.87 1.55 -1.50
CA LYS A 4 41.66 1.80 -0.71
C LYS A 4 40.44 1.37 -1.52
N GLN A 5 39.78 0.30 -1.07
CA GLN A 5 38.53 -0.20 -1.64
C GLN A 5 37.41 0.87 -1.51
N PRO A 6 36.56 1.04 -2.55
CA PRO A 6 35.41 1.93 -2.48
C PRO A 6 34.29 1.33 -1.60
N PRO A 7 33.42 2.16 -1.00
CA PRO A 7 32.32 1.67 -0.18
C PRO A 7 31.34 0.91 -1.08
N HIS A 8 31.19 -0.39 -0.81
CA HIS A 8 30.16 -1.21 -1.42
C HIS A 8 28.80 -0.57 -1.13
N ARG A 9 28.21 0.08 -2.15
CA ARG A 9 26.77 0.37 -2.16
C ARG A 9 26.06 -0.98 -2.02
N ARG A 10 25.54 -1.29 -0.84
CA ARG A 10 24.55 -2.34 -0.69
C ARG A 10 23.33 -1.88 -1.49
N CYS A 11 23.23 -2.32 -2.73
CA CYS A 11 21.96 -2.34 -3.43
C CYS A 11 21.06 -3.29 -2.64
N ARG A 12 20.23 -2.70 -1.77
CA ARG A 12 19.23 -3.44 -1.01
C ARG A 12 18.21 -3.91 -2.04
N ASN A 13 18.42 -5.12 -2.54
CA ASN A 13 17.52 -5.79 -3.46
C ASN A 13 16.28 -6.19 -2.66
N ASN A 14 15.46 -5.19 -2.33
CA ASN A 14 14.20 -5.40 -1.67
C ASN A 14 13.19 -5.56 -2.80
N SER A 15 13.21 -6.72 -3.45
CA SER A 15 12.11 -7.22 -4.27
C SER A 15 10.92 -7.47 -3.32
N ASN A 16 10.38 -6.37 -2.78
CA ASN A 16 9.17 -6.33 -2.00
C ASN A 16 8.06 -6.50 -3.03
N VAL A 17 7.86 -7.74 -3.47
CA VAL A 17 6.76 -8.10 -4.33
C VAL A 17 5.51 -7.91 -3.48
N LEU A 18 4.87 -6.77 -3.69
CA LEU A 18 3.60 -6.43 -3.06
C LEU A 18 2.49 -7.06 -3.89
N GLU A 19 1.48 -7.60 -3.22
CA GLU A 19 0.27 -8.07 -3.88
C GLU A 19 -0.31 -6.92 -4.72
N LEU A 20 -0.64 -7.17 -5.98
CA LEU A 20 -1.16 -6.10 -6.82
C LEU A 20 -2.64 -5.89 -6.47
N LEU A 21 -2.94 -4.85 -5.69
CA LEU A 21 -4.31 -4.41 -5.46
C LEU A 21 -4.81 -3.66 -6.69
N HIS A 22 -5.80 -4.24 -7.38
CA HIS A 22 -6.38 -3.65 -8.57
C HIS A 22 -7.44 -2.59 -8.19
N PRO A 23 -7.65 -1.57 -9.03
CA PRO A 23 -8.83 -0.73 -8.93
C PRO A 23 -10.11 -1.57 -8.85
N GLY A 24 -10.99 -1.22 -7.91
CA GLY A 24 -12.23 -1.92 -7.64
C GLY A 24 -12.13 -3.01 -6.56
N THR A 25 -10.93 -3.44 -6.18
CA THR A 25 -10.73 -4.41 -5.08
C THR A 25 -11.22 -3.83 -3.76
N PHE A 26 -11.85 -4.69 -2.95
CA PHE A 26 -12.24 -4.33 -1.58
C PHE A 26 -11.15 -4.73 -0.59
N VAL A 27 -10.82 -3.81 0.31
CA VAL A 27 -9.70 -3.93 1.24
C VAL A 27 -10.08 -3.48 2.63
N THR A 28 -9.44 -4.10 3.62
CA THR A 28 -9.43 -3.64 5.01
C THR A 28 -8.08 -3.03 5.34
N ILE A 29 -8.05 -2.19 6.38
CA ILE A 29 -6.80 -1.63 6.93
C ILE A 29 -6.37 -2.37 8.20
N ASP A 30 -5.11 -2.25 8.59
CA ASP A 30 -4.69 -2.69 9.92
C ASP A 30 -5.56 -2.04 11.02
N ASN A 31 -6.07 -2.85 11.94
CA ASN A 31 -7.05 -2.45 12.97
C ASN A 31 -8.38 -1.91 12.39
N HIS A 32 -8.85 -2.50 11.29
CA HIS A 32 -10.14 -2.18 10.69
C HIS A 32 -11.29 -2.32 11.71
N PRO A 33 -12.13 -1.28 11.89
CA PRO A 33 -13.29 -1.38 12.78
C PRO A 33 -14.32 -2.40 12.28
N ASN A 34 -14.84 -3.24 13.17
CA ASN A 34 -15.78 -4.32 12.81
C ASN A 34 -17.13 -3.82 12.26
N ASP A 35 -17.50 -2.59 12.60
CA ASP A 35 -18.73 -1.92 12.18
C ASP A 35 -18.58 -1.17 10.84
N LEU A 36 -17.37 -1.13 10.29
CA LEU A 36 -17.07 -0.46 9.04
C LEU A 36 -17.01 -1.46 7.89
N PRO A 37 -17.67 -1.23 6.74
CA PRO A 37 -17.47 -2.11 5.58
C PRO A 37 -16.07 -1.91 4.98
N PRO A 38 -15.59 -2.88 4.18
CA PRO A 38 -14.34 -2.72 3.44
C PRO A 38 -14.33 -1.48 2.55
N PHE A 39 -13.14 -0.91 2.38
CA PHE A 39 -12.89 0.20 1.46
C PHE A 39 -12.71 -0.33 0.05
N GLN A 40 -13.00 0.49 -0.96
CA GLN A 40 -12.71 0.14 -2.34
C GLN A 40 -11.46 0.86 -2.83
N VAL A 41 -10.53 0.12 -3.43
CA VAL A 41 -9.36 0.68 -4.10
C VAL A 41 -9.80 1.45 -5.33
N ILE A 42 -9.36 2.70 -5.44
CA ILE A 42 -9.54 3.54 -6.62
C ILE A 42 -8.32 3.40 -7.54
N GLU A 43 -7.12 3.53 -6.99
CA GLU A 43 -5.87 3.32 -7.70
C GLU A 43 -4.72 3.07 -6.72
N CYS A 44 -3.63 2.47 -7.21
CA CYS A 44 -2.38 2.32 -6.46
C CYS A 44 -1.20 2.82 -7.31
N ARG A 45 -0.37 3.69 -6.75
CA ARG A 45 0.83 4.25 -7.38
C ARG A 45 1.95 4.35 -6.37
N GLY A 46 3.13 3.82 -6.71
CA GLY A 46 4.34 3.97 -5.88
C GLY A 46 4.23 3.39 -4.46
N GLY A 47 3.40 2.37 -4.24
CA GLY A 47 3.19 1.76 -2.91
C GLY A 47 2.14 2.47 -2.05
N ILE A 48 1.47 3.49 -2.59
CA ILE A 48 0.33 4.16 -1.96
C ILE A 48 -0.92 3.81 -2.75
N CYS A 49 -2.02 3.55 -2.06
CA CYS A 49 -3.32 3.30 -2.65
C CYS A 49 -4.32 4.37 -2.21
N LEU A 50 -5.04 4.94 -3.16
CA LEU A 50 -6.20 5.76 -2.91
C LEU A 50 -7.40 4.82 -2.70
N VAL A 51 -8.06 4.94 -1.56
CA VAL A 51 -9.26 4.13 -1.23
C VAL A 51 -10.45 5.04 -0.97
N ARG A 52 -11.66 4.51 -1.19
CA ARG A 52 -12.92 5.18 -0.85
C ARG A 52 -13.74 4.39 0.16
N GLN A 53 -14.46 5.11 1.01
CA GLN A 53 -15.45 4.51 1.90
C GLN A 53 -16.84 4.54 1.27
N GLN A 54 -17.54 3.40 1.31
CA GLN A 54 -18.88 3.27 0.74
C GLN A 54 -19.96 3.91 1.65
N SER A 55 -19.77 3.87 2.98
CA SER A 55 -20.81 4.26 3.95
C SER A 55 -21.00 5.75 4.17
N TRP A 56 -19.99 6.57 3.88
CA TRP A 56 -20.01 8.01 4.22
C TRP A 56 -20.26 8.91 3.01
N GLY A 57 -20.67 8.33 1.89
CA GLY A 57 -20.97 9.04 0.65
C GLY A 57 -19.80 9.12 -0.33
N GLN A 58 -20.05 9.73 -1.50
CA GLN A 58 -19.15 9.65 -2.66
C GLN A 58 -17.81 10.40 -2.51
N HIS A 59 -17.66 11.23 -1.48
CA HIS A 59 -16.57 12.18 -1.34
C HIS A 59 -15.53 11.82 -0.28
N VAL A 60 -15.65 10.65 0.38
CA VAL A 60 -14.65 10.24 1.38
C VAL A 60 -13.63 9.31 0.73
N GLN A 61 -12.50 9.91 0.32
CA GLN A 61 -11.34 9.22 -0.25
C GLN A 61 -10.07 9.66 0.48
N TRP A 62 -9.11 8.74 0.64
CA TRP A 62 -7.82 9.05 1.23
C TRP A 62 -6.74 8.05 0.81
N GLU A 63 -5.50 8.47 1.02
CA GLU A 63 -4.31 7.68 0.70
C GLU A 63 -3.91 6.78 1.87
N VAL A 64 -3.57 5.53 1.55
CA VAL A 64 -3.09 4.54 2.52
C VAL A 64 -1.87 3.84 1.96
N ASP A 65 -0.87 3.59 2.81
CA ASP A 65 0.25 2.74 2.45
C ASP A 65 -0.23 1.33 2.11
N HIS A 66 0.17 0.82 0.94
CA HIS A 66 -0.26 -0.48 0.45
C HIS A 66 -0.01 -1.60 1.48
N ARG A 67 1.06 -1.53 2.27
CA ARG A 67 1.41 -2.60 3.23
C ARG A 67 0.41 -2.74 4.38
N ARG A 68 -0.37 -1.69 4.62
CA ARG A 68 -1.43 -1.64 5.62
C ARG A 68 -2.77 -2.14 5.08
N LEU A 69 -2.85 -2.45 3.79
CA LEU A 69 -4.03 -2.96 3.13
C LEU A 69 -3.99 -4.48 3.06
N ARG A 70 -5.16 -5.09 3.24
CA ARG A 70 -5.40 -6.51 3.05
C ARG A 70 -6.65 -6.69 2.21
N SER A 71 -6.61 -7.61 1.25
CA SER A 71 -7.81 -8.07 0.54
C SER A 71 -8.84 -8.55 1.57
N ALA A 72 -10.06 -8.02 1.47
CA ALA A 72 -11.15 -8.27 2.42
C ALA A 72 -11.85 -9.61 2.20
#